data_AF-F3GMS8-F1
#
_entry.id   AF-F3GMS8-F1
#
_cell.length_a   1.000
_cell.length_b   1.000
_cell.length_c   1.000
_cell.angle_alpha   90.00
_cell.angle_beta   90.00
_cell.angle_gamma   90.00
#
_symmetry.space_group_name_H-M   'P 1'
#
loop_
_entity.id
_entity.type
_entity.pdbx_description
1 polymer ?
#
loop_
_entity_poly.entity_id
_entity_poly.type
_entity_poly.pdbx_seq_one_letter_code
_entity_poly.pdbx_strand_id
1 'polypeptide(L)' 'AINHLPSTLLKLPVVLTPSAWNESVHLEAPSHIAEVGTRLGDVVLEAYRELHLQPDETQIDFGI' A
#
# COMPACT_ATOMS: atom_id res chain seq x y z
N ALA A 1 -10.91 0.32 -11.64
CA ALA A 1 -11.53 1.46 -10.95
C ALA A 1 -11.79 1.07 -9.49
N ILE A 2 -11.38 1.89 -8.53
CA ILE A 2 -11.43 1.61 -7.07
C ILE A 2 -12.86 1.63 -6.50
N ASN A 3 -13.83 2.13 -7.28
CA ASN A 3 -15.21 2.40 -6.84
C ASN A 3 -16.07 1.16 -6.53
N HIS A 4 -15.53 -0.05 -6.56
CA HIS A 4 -16.26 -1.29 -6.26
C HIS A 4 -15.70 -2.07 -5.05
N LEU A 5 -14.71 -1.52 -4.34
CA LEU A 5 -14.19 -2.16 -3.12
C LEU A 5 -15.28 -2.19 -2.04
N PRO A 6 -15.56 -3.35 -1.41
CA PRO A 6 -16.37 -3.40 -0.21
C PRO A 6 -15.79 -2.45 0.85
N SER A 7 -16.60 -1.52 1.35
CA SER A 7 -16.16 -0.50 2.32
C SER A 7 -15.64 -1.10 3.64
N THR A 8 -15.87 -2.39 3.88
CA THR A 8 -15.33 -3.17 4.99
C THR A 8 -13.85 -3.50 4.82
N LEU A 9 -13.36 -3.73 3.59
CA LEU A 9 -11.94 -4.02 3.34
C LEU A 9 -11.08 -2.78 3.56
N LEU A 10 -11.59 -1.59 3.23
CA LEU A 10 -10.94 -0.29 3.48
C LEU A 10 -10.78 0.08 4.97
N LYS A 11 -11.23 -0.79 5.88
CA LYS A 11 -11.11 -0.61 7.33
C LYS A 11 -9.96 -1.42 7.93
N LEU A 12 -9.35 -2.32 7.16
CA LEU A 12 -8.25 -3.14 7.64
C LEU A 12 -6.97 -2.30 7.66
N PRO A 13 -6.23 -2.27 8.79
CA PRO A 13 -5.02 -1.48 8.87
C PRO A 13 -3.95 -2.05 7.94
N VAL A 14 -3.35 -1.21 7.11
CA VAL A 14 -2.13 -1.54 6.38
C VAL A 14 -0.94 -1.26 7.30
N VAL A 15 -0.20 -2.30 7.66
CA VAL A 15 0.98 -2.19 8.53
C VAL A 15 2.22 -2.54 7.71
N LEU A 16 3.13 -1.58 7.57
CA LEU A 16 4.41 -1.78 6.91
C LEU A 16 5.45 -2.25 7.92
N THR A 17 6.20 -3.30 7.57
CA THR A 17 7.43 -3.62 8.29
C THR A 17 8.48 -2.52 8.05
N PRO A 18 9.52 -2.41 8.89
CA PRO A 18 10.59 -1.44 8.65
C PRO A 18 11.27 -1.61 7.29
N SER A 19 11.45 -2.84 6.80
CA SER A 19 12.02 -3.10 5.47
C SER A 19 11.09 -2.62 4.36
N ALA A 20 9.79 -2.95 4.43
CA ALA A 20 8.80 -2.54 3.44
C ALA A 20 8.67 -1.00 3.37
N TRP A 21 8.72 -0.32 4.52
CA TRP A 21 8.78 1.14 4.55
C TRP A 21 10.01 1.67 3.81
N ASN A 22 11.19 1.11 4.09
CA ASN A 22 12.44 1.58 3.51
C ASN A 22 12.49 1.37 1.99
N GLU A 23 11.98 0.25 1.52
CA GLU A 23 11.97 -0.14 0.10
C GLU A 23 10.90 0.65 -0.68
N SER A 24 9.70 0.79 -0.13
CA SER A 24 8.53 1.24 -0.89
C SER A 24 8.15 2.71 -0.68
N VAL A 25 8.46 3.31 0.48
CA VAL A 25 7.97 4.64 0.86
C VAL A 25 9.11 5.62 1.14
N HIS A 26 10.15 5.18 1.87
CA HIS A 26 11.24 6.04 2.31
C HIS A 26 12.04 6.62 1.14
N LEU A 27 12.39 7.89 1.26
CA LEU A 27 13.33 8.59 0.40
C LEU A 27 14.40 9.20 1.31
N GLU A 28 15.68 8.97 1.02
CA GLU A 28 16.78 9.50 1.84
C GLU A 28 16.84 11.04 1.78
N ALA A 29 16.52 11.63 0.62
CA ALA A 29 16.54 13.07 0.40
C ALA A 29 15.38 13.49 -0.53
N PRO A 30 14.11 13.46 -0.05
CA PRO A 30 12.98 13.88 -0.86
C PRO A 30 13.07 15.38 -1.15
N SER A 31 12.80 15.77 -2.39
CA SER A 31 12.78 17.20 -2.74
C SER A 31 11.58 17.90 -2.11
N HIS A 32 10.45 17.19 -2.01
CA HIS A 32 9.25 17.64 -1.31
C HIS A 32 8.63 16.51 -0.46
N ILE A 33 8.11 16.87 0.72
CA ILE A 33 7.43 15.90 1.61
C ILE A 33 6.23 15.21 0.95
N ALA A 34 5.63 15.86 -0.05
CA ALA A 34 4.53 15.32 -0.83
C ALA A 34 4.90 14.01 -1.55
N GLU A 35 6.16 13.82 -1.94
CA GLU A 35 6.63 12.60 -2.60
C GLU A 35 6.50 11.37 -1.71
N VAL A 36 6.85 11.50 -0.43
CA VAL A 36 6.66 10.44 0.57
C VAL A 36 5.16 10.14 0.75
N GLY A 37 4.33 11.18 0.77
CA GLY A 37 2.87 11.04 0.85
C GLY A 37 2.27 10.31 -0.36
N THR A 38 2.73 10.64 -1.58
CA THR A 38 2.30 9.96 -2.81
C THR A 38 2.69 8.48 -2.78
N ARG A 39 3.96 8.16 -2.47
CA ARG A 39 4.43 6.76 -2.40
C ARG A 39 3.67 5.96 -1.36
N LEU A 40 3.42 6.54 -0.19
CA LEU A 40 2.60 5.90 0.84
C LEU A 40 1.17 5.64 0.34
N GLY A 41 0.57 6.62 -0.34
CA GLY A 41 -0.76 6.49 -0.93
C GLY A 41 -0.84 5.35 -1.96
N ASP A 42 0.16 5.24 -2.83
CA ASP A 42 0.23 4.19 -3.85
C ASP A 42 0.37 2.79 -3.23
N VAL A 43 1.24 2.64 -2.22
CA VAL A 43 1.42 1.36 -1.49
C VAL A 43 0.13 0.92 -0.81
N VAL A 44 -0.53 1.83 -0.08
CA VAL A 44 -1.79 1.52 0.62
C VAL A 44 -2.89 1.15 -0.37
N LEU A 45 -2.95 1.86 -1.50
CA LEU A 45 -3.92 1.59 -2.54
C LEU A 45 -3.73 0.19 -3.14
N GLU A 46 -2.48 -0.18 -3.43
CA GLU A 46 -2.18 -1.48 -4.02
C GLU A 46 -2.45 -2.63 -3.04
N ALA A 47 -2.12 -2.44 -1.75
CA ALA A 47 -2.46 -3.40 -0.70
C ALA A 47 -3.97 -3.70 -0.65
N TYR A 48 -4.83 -2.68 -0.77
CA TYR A 48 -6.27 -2.89 -0.79
C TYR A 48 -6.78 -3.52 -2.09
N ARG A 49 -6.15 -3.25 -3.24
CA ARG A 49 -6.51 -3.92 -4.50
C ARG A 49 -6.20 -5.40 -4.44
N GLU A 50 -5.01 -5.75 -3.99
CA GLU A 50 -4.57 -7.13 -3.90
C GLU A 50 -5.39 -7.93 -2.88
N LEU A 51 -5.67 -7.36 -1.71
CA LEU A 51 -6.58 -7.97 -0.73
C LEU A 51 -7.98 -8.20 -1.30
N HIS A 52 -8.45 -7.35 -2.21
CA HIS A 52 -9.74 -7.55 -2.86
C HIS A 52 -9.70 -8.65 -3.93
N LEU A 53 -8.61 -8.73 -4.69
CA LEU A 53 -8.42 -9.75 -5.72
C LEU A 53 -8.19 -11.14 -5.12
N GLN A 54 -7.49 -11.19 -3.99
CA GLN A 54 -6.99 -12.40 -3.36
C GLN A 54 -7.28 -12.39 -1.84
N PRO A 55 -8.57 -12.40 -1.43
CA PRO A 55 -8.96 -12.16 -0.04
C PRO A 55 -8.52 -13.24 0.96
N ASP A 56 -8.28 -14.45 0.48
CA ASP A 56 -7.87 -15.59 1.30
C ASP A 56 -6.34 -15.77 1.31
N GLU A 57 -5.61 -14.98 0.53
CA GLU A 57 -4.17 -15.10 0.39
C GLU A 57 -3.47 -14.46 1.59
N THR A 58 -2.52 -15.21 2.17
CA THR A 58 -1.79 -14.76 3.37
C THR A 58 -0.53 -13.98 3.03
N GLN A 59 -0.05 -14.10 1.80
CA GLN A 59 1.12 -13.41 1.30
C GLN A 59 0.91 -13.00 -0.16
N ILE A 60 0.99 -11.70 -0.43
CA ILE A 60 0.83 -11.17 -1.77
C ILE A 60 2.16 -10.54 -2.21
N ASP A 61 2.66 -10.98 -3.36
CA ASP A 61 3.83 -10.38 -4.01
C ASP A 61 3.36 -9.25 -4.94
N PHE A 62 3.80 -8.04 -4.62
CA PHE A 62 3.41 -6.84 -5.34
C PHE A 62 4.28 -6.58 -6.59
N GLY A 63 5.38 -7.31 -6.79
CA GLY A 63 6.26 -7.17 -7.96
C GLY A 63 6.88 -5.77 -8.15
N ILE A 64 6.95 -4.97 -7.08
CA ILE A 64 7.46 -3.59 -7.02
C ILE A 64 8.82 -3.51 -6.32
#